data_AF-A0A7V6MHX7-F1
#
_entry.id   AF-A0A7V6MHX7-F1
#
_cell.length_a   1.000
_cell.length_b   1.000
_cell.length_c   1.000
_cell.angle_alpha   90.00
_cell.angle_beta   90.00
_cell.angle_gamma   90.00
#
_symmetry.space_group_name_H-M   'P 1'
#
loop_
_entity.id
_entity.type
_entity.pdbx_description
1 polymer ?
#
loop_
_entity_poly.entity_id
_entity_poly.type
_entity_poly.pdbx_seq_one_letter_code
_entity_poly.pdbx_strand_id
1 'polypeptide(L)'
;MDSAFRFLIMAGVTYLTFLCVVRIAVGNQYKSKSFLINIIGMFAAYGSFIVSRYKSNLNIPDFLYYILIVLLTVFLPPLSLKMKSEQTLRYIACGVVAVPLLHLLFSLLLGWGELLPSIQIPSLWQLF
;
A
#
# COMPACT_ATOMS: atom_id res chain seq x y z
N MET A 1 15.70 -15.35 -4.96
CA MET A 1 14.86 -14.39 -5.72
C MET A 1 15.54 -13.03 -5.66
N ASP A 2 15.75 -12.36 -6.80
CA ASP A 2 16.40 -11.05 -6.81
C ASP A 2 15.61 -10.04 -5.97
N SER A 3 16.32 -9.19 -5.22
CA SER A 3 15.71 -8.20 -4.33
C SER A 3 14.75 -7.28 -5.10
N ALA A 4 15.14 -6.84 -6.30
CA ALA A 4 14.32 -6.03 -7.19
C ALA A 4 13.02 -6.74 -7.61
N PHE A 5 13.09 -8.04 -7.92
CA PHE A 5 11.93 -8.83 -8.31
C PHE A 5 10.94 -9.01 -7.14
N ARG A 6 11.46 -9.23 -5.91
CA ARG A 6 10.64 -9.24 -4.69
C ARG A 6 9.89 -7.93 -4.49
N PHE A 7 10.58 -6.80 -4.65
CA PHE A 7 9.98 -5.47 -4.55
C PHE A 7 8.86 -5.26 -5.60
N LEU A 8 9.08 -5.71 -6.83
CA LEU A 8 8.10 -5.57 -7.90
C LEU A 8 6.82 -6.38 -7.60
N ILE A 9 6.97 -7.62 -7.10
CA ILE A 9 5.84 -8.44 -6.65
C ILE A 9 5.08 -7.77 -5.51
N MET A 10 5.78 -7.29 -4.48
CA MET A 10 5.13 -6.61 -3.34
C MET A 10 4.37 -5.37 -3.78
N ALA A 11 4.95 -4.57 -4.68
CA ALA A 11 4.27 -3.40 -5.25
C ALA A 11 3.03 -3.80 -6.05
N GLY A 12 3.10 -4.86 -6.86
CA GLY A 12 1.96 -5.39 -7.62
C GLY A 12 0.83 -5.90 -6.71
N VAL A 13 1.15 -6.66 -5.67
CA VAL A 13 0.17 -7.16 -4.69
C VAL A 13 -0.46 -6.00 -3.91
N THR A 14 0.34 -5.02 -3.51
CA THR A 14 -0.15 -3.80 -2.84
C THR A 14 -1.08 -3.01 -3.76
N TYR A 15 -0.73 -2.87 -5.03
CA TYR A 15 -1.55 -2.21 -6.03
C TYR A 15 -2.91 -2.90 -6.21
N LEU A 16 -2.93 -4.22 -6.36
CA LEU A 16 -4.19 -4.97 -6.47
C LEU A 16 -5.03 -4.83 -5.20
N THR A 17 -4.40 -4.89 -4.03
CA THR A 17 -5.08 -4.69 -2.74
C THR A 17 -5.68 -3.29 -2.65
N PHE A 18 -4.95 -2.27 -3.08
CA PHE A 18 -5.45 -0.90 -3.17
C PHE A 18 -6.69 -0.80 -4.07
N LEU A 19 -6.65 -1.41 -5.27
CA LEU A 19 -7.81 -1.42 -6.16
C LEU A 19 -9.03 -2.08 -5.51
N CYS A 20 -8.84 -3.19 -4.80
CA CYS A 20 -9.90 -3.84 -4.04
C CYS A 20 -10.48 -2.92 -2.95
N VAL A 21 -9.62 -2.29 -2.15
CA VAL A 21 -10.03 -1.35 -1.10
C VAL A 21 -10.83 -0.18 -1.67
N VAL A 22 -10.34 0.46 -2.74
CA VAL A 22 -11.04 1.58 -3.38
C VAL A 22 -12.34 1.13 -4.02
N ARG A 23 -12.39 -0.06 -4.61
CA ARG A 23 -13.62 -0.62 -5.18
C ARG A 23 -14.70 -0.82 -4.13
N ILE A 24 -14.34 -1.33 -2.95
CA ILE A 24 -15.27 -1.48 -1.82
C ILE A 24 -15.72 -0.11 -1.31
N ALA A 25 -14.79 0.84 -1.17
CA ALA A 25 -15.09 2.17 -0.64
C ALA A 25 -16.00 3.01 -1.56
N VAL A 26 -15.73 2.99 -2.87
CA VAL A 26 -16.39 3.85 -3.87
C VAL A 26 -17.62 3.18 -4.49
N GLY A 27 -17.68 1.85 -4.52
CA GLY A 27 -18.81 1.08 -5.02
C GLY A 27 -19.10 1.33 -6.50
N ASN A 28 -20.35 1.65 -6.84
CA ASN A 28 -20.81 1.81 -8.23
C ASN A 28 -20.07 2.91 -9.01
N GLN A 29 -19.54 3.93 -8.32
CA GLN A 29 -18.78 5.00 -8.97
C GLN A 29 -17.39 4.54 -9.45
N TYR A 30 -16.94 3.33 -9.08
CA TYR A 30 -15.63 2.80 -9.45
C TYR A 30 -15.43 2.75 -10.97
N LYS A 31 -16.42 2.24 -11.72
CA LYS A 31 -16.30 2.09 -13.19
C LYS A 31 -16.08 3.44 -13.89
N SER A 32 -16.84 4.45 -13.47
CA SER A 32 -16.76 5.80 -14.04
C SER A 32 -15.42 6.48 -13.75
N LYS A 33 -14.76 6.17 -12.62
CA LYS A 33 -13.48 6.76 -12.22
C LYS A 33 -12.28 5.81 -12.38
N SER A 34 -12.46 4.67 -13.04
CA SER A 34 -11.49 3.57 -13.08
C SER A 34 -10.10 3.98 -13.58
N PHE A 35 -10.04 4.83 -14.61
CA PHE A 35 -8.78 5.36 -15.12
C PHE A 35 -8.02 6.17 -14.06
N LEU A 36 -8.70 7.10 -13.38
CA LEU A 36 -8.10 7.91 -12.33
C LEU A 36 -7.69 7.06 -11.12
N ILE A 37 -8.49 6.05 -10.76
CA ILE A 37 -8.17 5.11 -9.69
C ILE A 37 -6.89 4.33 -10.00
N ASN A 38 -6.71 3.86 -11.24
CA ASN A 38 -5.49 3.16 -11.64
C ASN A 38 -4.25 4.06 -11.51
N ILE A 39 -4.34 5.31 -11.97
CA ILE A 39 -3.24 6.28 -11.86
C ILE A 39 -2.89 6.50 -10.38
N ILE A 40 -3.89 6.81 -9.55
CA ILE A 40 -3.69 7.03 -8.11
C ILE A 40 -3.11 5.78 -7.45
N GLY A 41 -3.63 4.59 -7.78
CA GLY A 41 -3.13 3.33 -7.23
C GLY A 41 -1.68 3.08 -7.62
N MET A 42 -1.30 3.43 -8.85
CA MET A 42 0.07 3.26 -9.32
C MET A 42 1.02 4.17 -8.53
N PHE A 43 0.65 5.45 -8.31
CA PHE A 43 1.40 6.34 -7.43
C PHE A 43 1.42 5.85 -5.98
N ALA A 44 0.27 5.50 -5.41
CA ALA A 44 0.16 5.09 -4.01
C ALA A 44 0.95 3.81 -3.72
N ALA A 45 0.87 2.78 -4.57
CA ALA A 45 1.59 1.53 -4.38
C ALA A 45 3.07 1.68 -4.78
N TYR A 46 3.35 1.91 -6.06
CA TYR A 46 4.73 1.92 -6.55
C TYR A 46 5.52 3.12 -6.03
N GLY A 47 4.90 4.29 -5.92
CA GLY A 47 5.54 5.48 -5.34
C GLY A 47 5.97 5.24 -3.89
N SER A 48 5.16 4.57 -3.08
CA SER A 48 5.54 4.21 -1.69
C SER A 48 6.77 3.29 -1.65
N PHE A 49 6.84 2.28 -2.51
CA PHE A 49 8.01 1.39 -2.59
C PHE A 49 9.25 2.09 -3.15
N ILE A 50 9.10 2.97 -4.13
CA ILE A 50 10.21 3.76 -4.68
C ILE A 50 10.78 4.66 -3.58
N VAL A 51 9.93 5.43 -2.90
CA VAL A 51 10.34 6.28 -1.77
C VAL A 51 11.04 5.45 -0.69
N SER A 52 10.52 4.26 -0.36
CA SER A 52 11.15 3.35 0.58
C SER A 52 12.56 2.90 0.14
N ARG A 53 12.74 2.61 -1.15
CA ARG A 53 14.02 2.18 -1.71
C ARG A 53 15.07 3.29 -1.72
N TYR A 54 14.67 4.52 -2.04
CA TYR A 54 15.58 5.66 -2.15
C TYR A 54 15.73 6.45 -0.84
N LYS A 55 15.01 6.10 0.22
CA LYS A 55 15.10 6.75 1.54
C LYS A 55 16.55 6.92 2.01
N SER A 56 17.35 5.84 1.92
CA SER A 56 18.76 5.85 2.32
C SER A 56 19.66 6.67 1.39
N ASN A 57 19.32 6.78 0.11
CA ASN A 57 20.12 7.50 -0.87
C ASN A 57 19.86 9.02 -0.83
N LEU A 58 18.66 9.41 -0.44
CA LEU A 58 18.21 10.81 -0.38
C LEU A 58 18.35 11.42 1.01
N ASN A 59 18.87 10.67 2.00
CA ASN A 59 18.98 11.08 3.40
C ASN A 59 17.70 11.73 3.94
N ILE A 60 16.53 11.19 3.56
CA ILE A 60 15.24 11.76 3.95
C ILE A 60 15.02 11.47 5.43
N PRO A 61 14.79 12.50 6.27
CA PRO A 61 14.42 12.32 7.67
C PRO A 61 13.19 11.43 7.81
N ASP A 62 13.18 10.55 8.81
CA ASP A 62 12.09 9.59 9.03
C ASP A 62 10.70 10.24 9.05
N PHE A 63 10.58 11.41 9.66
CA PHE A 63 9.34 12.17 9.71
C PHE A 63 8.81 12.55 8.30
N LEU A 64 9.68 13.01 7.41
CA LEU A 64 9.28 13.35 6.03
C LEU A 64 8.90 12.11 5.24
N TYR A 65 9.59 10.99 5.47
CA TYR A 65 9.23 9.70 4.88
C TYR A 65 7.80 9.29 5.28
N TYR A 66 7.47 9.30 6.57
CA TYR A 66 6.13 8.92 7.03
C TYR A 66 5.03 9.87 6.55
N ILE A 67 5.29 11.19 6.55
CA ILE A 67 4.34 12.17 5.98
C ILE A 67 4.06 11.83 4.52
N LEU A 68 5.10 11.56 3.74
CA LEU A 68 4.96 11.29 2.32
C LEU A 68 4.12 10.03 2.08
N ILE A 69 4.40 8.94 2.81
CA ILE A 69 3.62 7.71 2.73
C ILE A 69 2.15 7.95 3.11
N VAL A 70 1.88 8.68 4.19
CA VAL A 70 0.51 9.01 4.60
C VAL A 70 -0.19 9.88 3.55
N LEU A 71 0.52 10.84 2.96
CA LEU A 71 -0.03 11.67 1.89
C LEU A 71 -0.42 10.82 0.67
N LEU A 72 0.46 9.92 0.24
CA LEU A 72 0.25 9.03 -0.91
C LEU A 72 -0.85 7.99 -0.70
N THR A 73 -0.96 7.44 0.50
CA THR A 73 -1.83 6.28 0.76
C THR A 73 -3.12 6.63 1.48
N VAL A 74 -3.13 7.65 2.34
CA VAL A 74 -4.33 8.02 3.13
C VAL A 74 -5.06 9.19 2.50
N PHE A 75 -4.34 10.24 2.09
CA PHE A 75 -4.96 11.49 1.62
C PHE A 75 -5.18 11.56 0.12
N LEU A 76 -4.23 11.09 -0.69
CA LEU A 76 -4.28 11.18 -2.15
C LEU A 76 -5.57 10.55 -2.72
N PRO A 77 -5.98 9.32 -2.32
CA PRO A 77 -7.16 8.71 -2.91
C PRO A 77 -8.47 9.42 -2.57
N PRO A 78 -8.79 9.76 -1.29
CA PRO A 78 -9.98 10.51 -0.96
C PRO A 78 -10.06 11.89 -1.63
N LEU A 79 -8.94 12.63 -1.65
CA LEU A 79 -8.89 13.99 -2.21
C LEU A 79 -9.03 13.96 -3.74
N SER A 80 -8.25 13.14 -4.43
CA SER A 80 -8.27 13.07 -5.89
C SER A 80 -9.59 12.49 -6.43
N LEU A 81 -10.20 11.54 -5.72
CA LEU A 81 -11.48 10.93 -6.14
C LEU A 81 -12.70 11.72 -5.66
N LYS A 82 -12.50 12.80 -4.87
CA LYS A 82 -13.57 13.59 -4.24
C LYS A 82 -14.55 12.69 -3.49
N MET A 83 -14.03 11.82 -2.64
CA MET A 83 -14.83 10.87 -1.86
C MET A 83 -15.72 11.61 -0.86
N LYS A 84 -16.96 11.14 -0.71
CA LYS A 84 -17.85 11.59 0.39
C LYS A 84 -17.34 11.03 1.73
N SER A 85 -17.71 11.65 2.84
CA SER A 85 -17.32 11.22 4.20
C SER A 85 -17.51 9.71 4.43
N GLU A 86 -18.67 9.15 4.03
CA GLU A 86 -18.96 7.71 4.16
C GLU A 86 -18.00 6.83 3.34
N GLN A 87 -17.65 7.26 2.13
CA GLN A 87 -16.70 6.55 1.27
C GLN A 87 -15.28 6.62 1.85
N THR A 88 -14.89 7.78 2.37
CA THR A 88 -13.61 7.98 3.05
C THR A 88 -13.49 7.11 4.30
N LEU A 89 -14.55 7.03 5.12
CA LEU A 89 -14.57 6.16 6.30
C LEU A 89 -14.44 4.69 5.92
N ARG A 90 -15.16 4.24 4.88
CA ARG A 90 -15.01 2.86 4.36
C ARG A 90 -13.61 2.61 3.82
N TYR A 91 -13.04 3.56 3.10
CA TYR A 91 -11.66 3.48 2.58
C TYR A 91 -10.66 3.31 3.72
N ILE A 92 -10.74 4.16 4.75
CA ILE A 92 -9.87 4.09 5.92
C ILE A 92 -10.07 2.77 6.66
N ALA A 93 -11.31 2.36 6.94
CA ALA A 93 -11.60 1.10 7.63
C ALA A 93 -11.05 -0.12 6.87
N CYS A 94 -11.26 -0.17 5.55
CA CYS A 94 -10.70 -1.22 4.70
C CYS A 94 -9.17 -1.15 4.65
N GLY A 95 -8.59 0.05 4.63
CA GLY A 95 -7.15 0.25 4.68
C GLY A 95 -6.53 -0.28 5.97
N VAL A 96 -7.15 0.00 7.12
CA VAL A 96 -6.71 -0.52 8.43
C VAL A 96 -6.71 -2.05 8.47
N VAL A 97 -7.66 -2.70 7.80
CA VAL A 97 -7.69 -4.17 7.68
C VAL A 97 -6.71 -4.68 6.62
N ALA A 98 -6.48 -3.93 5.55
CA ALA A 98 -5.58 -4.32 4.47
C ALA A 98 -4.11 -4.32 4.91
N VAL A 99 -3.69 -3.38 5.76
CA VAL A 99 -2.31 -3.29 6.28
C VAL A 99 -1.85 -4.58 6.97
N PRO A 100 -2.52 -5.11 8.02
CA PRO A 100 -2.11 -6.35 8.67
C PRO A 100 -2.21 -7.56 7.73
N LEU A 101 -3.17 -7.58 6.81
CA LEU A 101 -3.31 -8.65 5.83
C LEU A 101 -2.12 -8.67 4.83
N LEU A 102 -1.72 -7.50 4.34
CA LEU A 102 -0.52 -7.35 3.51
C LEU A 102 0.75 -7.71 4.31
N HIS A 103 0.87 -7.26 5.56
CA HIS A 103 2.00 -7.61 6.43
C HIS A 103 2.13 -9.12 6.59
N LEU A 104 1.02 -9.81 6.84
CA LEU A 104 0.97 -11.26 6.98
C LEU A 104 1.39 -11.96 5.67
N LEU A 105 0.83 -11.53 4.53
CA LEU A 105 1.18 -12.11 3.22
C LEU A 105 2.65 -11.90 2.89
N PHE A 106 3.18 -10.70 3.10
CA PHE A 106 4.58 -10.39 2.81
C PHE A 106 5.54 -11.09 3.75
N SER A 107 5.20 -11.19 5.04
CA SER A 107 6.04 -11.89 6.01
C SER A 107 6.07 -13.40 5.73
N LEU A 108 4.90 -14.04 5.55
CA LEU A 108 4.83 -15.48 5.32
C LEU A 108 5.44 -15.92 3.99
N LEU A 109 5.08 -15.24 2.89
CA LEU A 109 5.42 -15.68 1.54
C LEU A 109 6.76 -15.13 1.04
N LEU A 110 7.16 -13.93 1.49
CA LEU A 110 8.31 -13.22 0.96
C LEU A 110 9.40 -12.95 2.02
N GLY A 111 9.13 -13.32 3.28
CA GLY A 111 10.02 -13.04 4.41
C GLY A 111 10.24 -11.56 4.66
N TRP A 112 9.27 -10.71 4.28
CA TRP A 112 9.38 -9.26 4.42
C TRP A 112 8.43 -8.74 5.51
N GLY A 113 9.00 -8.40 6.66
CA GLY A 113 8.27 -7.97 7.86
C GLY A 113 8.50 -6.51 8.27
N GLU A 114 8.99 -5.67 7.36
CA GLU A 114 9.30 -4.26 7.67
C GLU A 114 8.05 -3.37 7.73
N LEU A 115 6.87 -3.86 7.28
CA LEU A 115 5.63 -3.09 7.32
C LEU A 115 5.13 -2.85 8.75
N LEU A 116 5.17 -3.89 9.59
CA LEU A 116 4.85 -3.84 11.02
C LEU A 116 5.95 -4.56 11.81
N PRO A 117 7.08 -3.88 12.09
CA PRO A 117 8.25 -4.51 12.70
C PRO A 117 7.99 -5.04 14.13
N SER A 118 6.95 -4.56 14.80
CA SER A 118 6.53 -5.03 16.13
C SER A 118 5.92 -6.43 16.11
N ILE A 119 5.43 -6.91 14.98
CA ILE A 119 4.79 -8.23 14.83
C ILE A 119 5.68 -9.08 13.93
N GLN A 120 6.55 -9.88 14.55
CA GLN A 120 7.44 -10.79 13.83
C GLN A 120 6.66 -12.05 13.43
N ILE A 121 6.48 -12.27 12.13
CA ILE A 121 5.85 -13.47 11.58
C ILE A 121 6.94 -14.26 10.85
N PRO A 122 7.23 -15.51 11.25
CA PRO A 122 8.25 -16.32 10.61
C PRO A 122 7.84 -16.64 9.17
N SER A 123 8.81 -16.63 8.26
CA SER A 123 8.54 -16.94 6.85
C SER A 123 8.36 -18.44 6.66
N LEU A 124 7.50 -18.88 5.74
CA LEU A 124 7.34 -20.30 5.43
C LEU A 124 8.64 -20.94 4.90
N TRP A 125 9.51 -20.14 4.27
CA TRP A 125 10.83 -20.55 3.81
C TRP A 125 11.82 -20.91 4.93
N GLN A 126 11.53 -20.59 6.18
CA GLN A 126 12.34 -21.01 7.33
C GLN A 126 11.94 -22.39 7.84
N LEU A 127 10.82 -22.94 7.37
CA LEU A 127 10.28 -24.23 7.81
C LEU A 127 10.58 -25.39 6.83
N PHE A 128 11.15 -25.09 5.66
CA PHE A 128 11.57 -26.04 4.62
C PHE A 128 13.07 -25.85 4.34
#